data_AF-A0A7S0UKC8-F1
#
_entry.id   AF-A0A7S0UKC8-F1
#
_cell.length_a   1.000
_cell.length_b   1.000
_cell.length_c   1.000
_cell.angle_alpha   90.00
_cell.angle_beta   90.00
_cell.angle_gamma   90.00
#
_symmetry.space_group_name_H-M   'P 1'
#
loop_
_entity.id
_entity.type
_entity.pdbx_description
1 polymer ?
#
loop_
_entity_poly.entity_id
_entity_poly.type
_entity_poly.pdbx_seq_one_letter_code
_entity_poly.pdbx_strand_id
1 'polypeptide(L)'
;GTNTIERVATKLLILADKNHDGRVNLQELAGMFDTLREAQSGEVETFPQPLRALAGSLQLLPPTEGTEVSEAASKALDWHIGVPGDDHTLRSVELEKGLSIVGLGRSADASSYFLPELGIVLDAGFHVKSLIPKTVLLTHGHRDHIGALPVHAQHKAKILAPKNISKLVRKFLIAEAQLNYGNENQTDEETIQALGEFDILPVSDGDEILLPKSSYTGSPTPLGVEVFCAPHKNGVPAVSYGLYRS
;
A
#
# COMPACT_ATOMS: atom_id res chain seq x y z
N GLY A 1 25.67 -16.04 -23.09
CA GLY A 1 24.24 -16.33 -22.92
C GLY A 1 23.42 -15.06 -22.99
N THR A 2 23.39 -14.41 -24.16
CA THR A 2 22.83 -13.06 -24.39
C THR A 2 21.54 -13.08 -25.22
N ASN A 3 20.94 -14.24 -25.45
CA ASN A 3 20.00 -14.43 -26.57
C ASN A 3 18.51 -14.50 -26.19
N THR A 4 18.16 -14.34 -24.91
CA THR A 4 16.76 -14.43 -24.46
C THR A 4 16.04 -13.10 -24.59
N ILE A 5 16.68 -12.01 -24.15
CA ILE A 5 16.09 -10.67 -24.21
C ILE A 5 15.89 -10.23 -25.66
N GLU A 6 16.89 -10.47 -26.51
CA GLU A 6 16.82 -10.15 -27.94
C GLU A 6 15.70 -10.95 -28.62
N ARG A 7 15.58 -12.26 -28.37
CA ARG A 7 14.47 -13.09 -28.90
C ARG A 7 13.09 -12.63 -28.44
N VAL A 8 12.95 -12.17 -27.20
CA VAL A 8 11.67 -11.67 -26.67
C VAL A 8 11.34 -10.32 -27.30
N ALA A 9 12.31 -9.41 -27.40
CA ALA A 9 12.14 -8.11 -28.05
C ALA A 9 11.77 -8.26 -29.53
N THR A 10 12.42 -9.16 -30.27
CA THR A 10 12.07 -9.43 -31.68
C THR A 10 10.65 -9.97 -31.83
N LYS A 11 10.23 -10.87 -30.94
CA LYS A 11 8.85 -11.41 -30.96
C LYS A 11 7.80 -10.35 -30.64
N LEU A 12 8.07 -9.48 -29.66
CA LEU A 12 7.17 -8.39 -29.31
C LEU A 12 7.08 -7.37 -30.45
N LEU A 13 8.21 -7.04 -31.09
CA LEU A 13 8.23 -6.17 -32.26
C LEU A 13 7.37 -6.74 -33.40
N ILE A 14 7.52 -8.03 -33.73
CA ILE A 14 6.71 -8.70 -34.76
C ILE A 14 5.21 -8.70 -34.44
N LEU A 15 4.84 -8.79 -33.16
CA LEU A 15 3.44 -8.78 -32.73
C LEU A 15 2.83 -7.37 -32.73
N ALA A 16 3.65 -6.35 -32.50
CA ALA A 16 3.24 -4.96 -32.40
C ALA A 16 3.20 -4.25 -33.76
N ASP A 17 4.21 -4.50 -34.59
CA ASP A 17 4.47 -3.85 -35.87
C ASP A 17 3.55 -4.44 -36.95
N LYS A 18 2.31 -3.91 -37.02
CA LYS A 18 1.28 -4.39 -37.94
C LYS A 18 1.58 -4.01 -39.39
N ASN A 19 2.34 -2.93 -39.61
CA ASN A 19 2.68 -2.45 -40.95
C ASN A 19 4.06 -2.97 -41.44
N HIS A 20 4.80 -3.68 -40.60
CA HIS A 20 6.13 -4.26 -40.85
C HIS A 20 7.20 -3.21 -41.21
N ASP A 21 7.09 -2.01 -40.67
CA ASP A 21 8.05 -0.92 -40.92
C ASP A 21 9.27 -0.94 -39.97
N GLY A 22 9.31 -1.90 -39.05
CA GLY A 22 10.35 -2.07 -38.04
C GLY A 22 10.19 -1.13 -36.84
N ARG A 23 9.06 -0.43 -36.73
CA ARG A 23 8.72 0.49 -35.64
C ARG A 23 7.34 0.15 -35.10
N VAL A 24 7.01 0.71 -33.94
CA VAL A 24 5.70 0.55 -33.31
C VAL A 24 5.19 1.93 -32.98
N ASN A 25 4.11 2.35 -33.62
CA ASN A 25 3.45 3.62 -33.30
C ASN A 25 2.45 3.44 -32.13
N LEU A 26 1.96 4.55 -31.59
CA LEU A 26 1.04 4.53 -30.44
C LEU A 26 -0.26 3.77 -30.70
N GLN A 27 -0.76 3.76 -31.94
CA GLN A 27 -2.00 3.07 -32.31
C GLN A 27 -1.77 1.55 -32.39
N GLU A 28 -0.62 1.12 -32.89
CA GLU A 28 -0.18 -0.28 -32.90
C GLU A 28 0.04 -0.81 -31.48
N LEU A 29 0.69 -0.01 -30.64
CA LEU A 29 0.90 -0.34 -29.23
C LEU A 29 -0.44 -0.45 -28.46
N ALA A 30 -1.37 0.48 -28.68
CA ALA A 30 -2.71 0.42 -28.08
C ALA A 30 -3.47 -0.83 -28.53
N GLY A 31 -3.38 -1.17 -29.82
CA GLY A 31 -4.00 -2.38 -30.38
C GLY A 31 -3.45 -3.69 -29.79
N MET A 32 -2.19 -3.71 -29.35
CA MET A 32 -1.63 -4.85 -28.61
C MET A 32 -2.32 -5.07 -27.26
N PHE A 33 -2.61 -3.99 -26.53
CA PHE A 33 -3.30 -4.09 -25.24
C PHE A 33 -4.75 -4.54 -25.41
N ASP A 34 -5.44 -4.10 -26.47
CA ASP A 34 -6.77 -4.59 -26.80
C ASP A 34 -6.75 -6.07 -27.19
N THR A 35 -5.76 -6.51 -27.98
CA THR A 35 -5.60 -7.92 -28.36
C THR A 35 -5.31 -8.81 -27.15
N LEU A 36 -4.49 -8.33 -26.20
CA LEU A 36 -4.24 -9.03 -24.94
C LEU A 36 -5.49 -9.10 -24.06
N ARG A 37 -6.29 -8.03 -24.04
CA ARG A 37 -7.56 -7.98 -23.31
C ARG A 37 -8.60 -8.93 -23.89
N GLU A 38 -8.70 -9.00 -25.22
CA GLU A 38 -9.58 -9.95 -25.93
C GLU A 38 -9.12 -11.40 -25.72
N ALA A 39 -7.82 -11.67 -25.78
CA ALA A 39 -7.26 -13.00 -25.48
C ALA A 39 -7.50 -13.44 -24.02
N GLN A 40 -7.65 -12.49 -23.09
CA GLN A 40 -7.99 -12.75 -21.68
C GLN A 40 -9.50 -12.94 -21.42
N SER A 41 -10.36 -12.68 -22.41
CA SER A 41 -11.82 -12.80 -22.28
C SER A 41 -12.36 -14.21 -22.57
N GLY A 42 -11.52 -15.12 -23.05
CA GLY A 42 -11.83 -16.57 -23.08
C GLY A 42 -11.62 -17.21 -21.72
N GLU A 43 -12.46 -18.19 -21.36
CA GLU A 43 -12.28 -19.02 -20.16
C GLU A 43 -10.94 -19.76 -20.22
N VAL A 44 -9.91 -19.14 -19.64
CA VAL A 44 -8.64 -19.79 -19.34
C VAL A 44 -8.62 -19.97 -17.83
N GLU A 45 -8.51 -21.21 -17.37
CA GLU A 45 -8.05 -21.54 -16.02
C GLU A 45 -6.71 -20.84 -15.81
N THR A 46 -6.75 -19.66 -15.18
CA THR A 46 -5.58 -18.80 -15.08
C THR A 46 -4.65 -19.32 -14.00
N PHE A 47 -3.39 -19.59 -14.37
CA PHE A 47 -2.28 -19.50 -13.44
C PHE A 47 -2.28 -18.10 -12.80
N PRO A 48 -1.98 -17.98 -11.49
CA PRO A 48 -2.33 -16.82 -10.70
C PRO A 48 -1.52 -15.60 -11.15
N GLN A 49 -2.18 -14.60 -11.72
CA GLN A 49 -1.56 -13.31 -12.00
C GLN A 49 -1.13 -12.62 -10.68
N PRO A 50 0.17 -12.36 -10.46
CA PRO A 50 0.63 -11.43 -9.44
C PRO A 50 0.61 -10.01 -10.04
N LEU A 51 0.52 -8.97 -9.20
CA LEU A 51 0.68 -7.56 -9.58
C LEU A 51 -0.55 -6.80 -10.12
N ARG A 52 -1.72 -7.02 -9.51
CA ARG A 52 -2.67 -5.91 -9.30
C ARG A 52 -3.07 -5.88 -7.83
N ALA A 53 -2.29 -5.14 -7.04
CA ALA A 53 -2.73 -4.65 -5.74
C ALA A 53 -3.37 -3.28 -5.97
N LEU A 54 -4.71 -3.24 -5.88
CA LEU A 54 -5.47 -2.03 -5.62
C LEU A 54 -6.33 -2.35 -4.39
N ALA A 55 -5.75 -2.13 -3.23
CA ALA A 55 -6.46 -1.86 -1.99
C ALA A 55 -5.60 -0.87 -1.20
N GLY A 56 -6.20 0.21 -0.73
CA GLY A 56 -5.48 1.34 -0.13
C GLY A 56 -5.48 2.63 -0.96
N SER A 57 -6.35 2.78 -1.96
CA SER A 57 -6.69 4.15 -2.37
C SER A 57 -7.42 4.79 -1.18
N LEU A 58 -6.87 5.87 -0.64
CA LEU A 58 -7.64 6.84 0.14
C LEU A 58 -8.86 7.21 -0.73
N GLN A 59 -9.98 6.54 -0.49
CA GLN A 59 -11.19 6.73 -1.27
C GLN A 59 -11.89 7.92 -0.61
N LEU A 60 -11.52 9.13 -1.05
CA LEU A 60 -12.31 10.33 -0.79
C LEU A 60 -13.64 10.15 -1.53
N LEU A 61 -14.57 9.49 -0.85
CA LEU A 61 -15.94 9.17 -1.26
C LEU A 61 -16.10 8.18 -2.43
N PRO A 62 -17.22 7.41 -2.48
CA PRO A 62 -17.55 6.61 -3.64
C PRO A 62 -17.84 7.51 -4.85
N PRO A 63 -17.35 7.18 -6.06
CA PRO A 63 -17.70 7.94 -7.25
C PRO A 63 -19.16 7.67 -7.60
N THR A 64 -20.06 8.61 -7.33
CA THR A 64 -21.35 8.65 -8.01
C THR A 64 -21.26 9.25 -9.40
N GLU A 65 -20.14 9.87 -9.79
CA GLU A 65 -20.06 10.57 -11.07
C GLU A 65 -18.68 10.37 -11.71
N GLY A 66 -18.64 9.72 -12.87
CA GLY A 66 -17.42 9.36 -13.63
C GLY A 66 -16.64 10.55 -14.22
N THR A 67 -16.86 11.76 -13.72
CA THR A 67 -16.34 13.01 -14.27
C THR A 67 -15.28 13.67 -13.36
N GLU A 68 -15.28 13.39 -12.05
CA GLU A 68 -14.40 14.10 -11.09
C GLU A 68 -12.98 13.52 -10.98
N VAL A 69 -12.79 12.23 -11.26
CA VAL A 69 -11.47 11.57 -11.18
C VAL A 69 -10.49 12.14 -12.20
N SER A 70 -10.97 12.52 -13.38
CA SER A 70 -10.13 13.09 -14.44
C SER A 70 -9.69 14.52 -14.10
N GLU A 71 -10.55 15.32 -13.47
CA GLU A 71 -10.18 16.66 -13.01
C GLU A 71 -9.22 16.63 -11.81
N ALA A 72 -9.41 15.71 -10.86
CA ALA A 72 -8.48 15.52 -9.75
C ALA A 72 -7.10 15.02 -10.22
N ALA A 73 -7.07 14.08 -11.17
CA ALA A 73 -5.84 13.63 -11.82
C ALA A 73 -5.16 14.75 -12.63
N SER A 74 -5.96 15.61 -13.28
CA SER A 74 -5.44 16.76 -14.04
C SER A 74 -4.88 17.85 -13.13
N LYS A 75 -5.45 18.07 -11.94
CA LYS A 75 -4.89 18.98 -10.91
C LYS A 75 -3.63 18.41 -10.26
N ALA A 76 -3.46 17.09 -10.25
CA ALA A 76 -2.23 16.45 -9.80
C ALA A 76 -1.07 16.62 -10.80
N LEU A 77 -1.34 17.00 -12.07
CA LEU A 77 -0.28 17.25 -13.06
C LEU A 77 0.66 18.39 -12.64
N ASP A 78 0.15 19.38 -11.90
CA ASP A 78 0.93 20.53 -11.41
C ASP A 78 1.94 20.17 -10.30
N TRP A 79 1.94 18.90 -9.84
CA TRP A 79 2.75 18.44 -8.70
C TRP A 79 3.80 17.38 -9.09
N HIS A 80 3.97 17.10 -10.39
CA HIS A 80 4.96 16.14 -10.87
C HIS A 80 6.29 16.80 -11.23
N ILE A 81 7.26 16.72 -10.31
CA ILE A 81 8.68 16.79 -10.67
C ILE A 81 9.24 15.37 -10.50
N GLY A 82 9.09 14.53 -11.51
CA GLY A 82 9.57 13.15 -11.51
C GLY A 82 9.69 12.60 -12.93
N VAL A 83 10.59 11.64 -13.15
CA VAL A 83 10.73 10.96 -14.44
C VAL A 83 9.46 10.14 -14.68
N PRO A 84 8.81 10.21 -15.86
CA PRO A 84 7.66 9.38 -16.18
C PRO A 84 7.98 7.89 -15.96
N GLY A 85 7.33 7.25 -14.98
CA GLY A 85 7.52 5.84 -14.62
C GLY A 85 8.49 5.55 -13.46
N ASP A 86 9.12 6.58 -12.88
CA ASP A 86 10.09 6.45 -11.79
C ASP A 86 9.92 7.54 -10.71
N ASP A 87 8.69 7.77 -10.26
CA ASP A 87 8.41 8.77 -9.23
C ASP A 87 8.32 8.13 -7.84
N HIS A 88 9.47 7.78 -7.27
CA HIS A 88 9.59 7.49 -5.83
C HIS A 88 9.52 8.76 -4.96
N THR A 89 8.79 9.77 -5.41
CA THR A 89 8.73 11.09 -4.76
C THR A 89 7.57 11.10 -3.76
N LEU A 90 7.86 11.48 -2.52
CA LEU A 90 6.83 11.76 -1.54
C LEU A 90 5.96 12.91 -2.02
N ARG A 91 4.65 12.72 -1.97
CA ARG A 91 3.67 13.74 -2.29
C ARG A 91 3.03 14.24 -1.02
N SER A 92 2.71 15.53 -1.00
CA SER A 92 1.98 16.16 0.09
C SER A 92 0.73 16.80 -0.46
N VAL A 93 -0.40 16.60 0.20
CA VAL A 93 -1.67 17.26 -0.09
C VAL A 93 -2.15 17.91 1.20
N GLU A 94 -2.37 19.23 1.16
CA GLU A 94 -3.02 19.93 2.27
C GLU A 94 -4.53 19.65 2.23
N LEU A 95 -5.06 19.29 3.39
CA LEU A 95 -6.48 19.12 3.65
C LEU A 95 -7.02 20.35 4.39
N GLU A 96 -8.33 20.42 4.52
CA GLU A 96 -8.96 21.45 5.35
C GLU A 96 -8.48 21.40 6.81
N LYS A 97 -8.58 22.53 7.50
CA LYS A 97 -8.34 22.66 8.95
C LYS A 97 -6.90 22.34 9.38
N GLY A 98 -5.94 22.53 8.46
CA GLY A 98 -4.51 22.41 8.75
C GLY A 98 -4.02 20.99 8.91
N LEU A 99 -4.71 20.02 8.29
CA LEU A 99 -4.22 18.64 8.18
C LEU A 99 -3.49 18.48 6.85
N SER A 100 -2.55 17.55 6.78
CA SER A 100 -1.91 17.16 5.54
C SER A 100 -1.85 15.65 5.39
N ILE A 101 -1.87 15.18 4.15
CA ILE A 101 -1.51 13.80 3.81
C ILE A 101 -0.18 13.84 3.09
N VAL A 102 0.82 13.16 3.65
CA VAL A 102 2.14 13.01 3.05
C VAL A 102 2.37 11.54 2.77
N GLY A 103 2.72 11.13 1.56
CA GLY A 103 2.88 9.72 1.27
C GLY A 103 3.37 9.37 -0.12
N LEU A 104 3.48 8.08 -0.35
CA LEU A 104 3.79 7.46 -1.64
C LEU A 104 2.92 6.22 -1.76
N GLY A 105 2.33 6.04 -2.94
CA GLY A 105 1.57 4.85 -3.30
C GLY A 105 1.96 4.37 -4.68
N ARG A 106 2.66 3.23 -4.73
CA ARG A 106 3.06 2.54 -5.95
C ARG A 106 2.83 1.06 -5.76
N SER A 107 1.91 0.51 -6.55
CA SER A 107 1.52 -0.90 -6.47
C SER A 107 2.73 -1.83 -6.51
N ALA A 108 2.76 -2.79 -5.59
CA ALA A 108 3.81 -3.80 -5.42
C ALA A 108 5.21 -3.27 -5.04
N ASP A 109 5.36 -1.96 -4.86
CA ASP A 109 6.59 -1.34 -4.40
C ASP A 109 6.44 -0.83 -2.96
N ALA A 110 5.66 0.24 -2.77
CA ALA A 110 5.42 0.83 -1.45
C ALA A 110 4.13 1.65 -1.40
N SER A 111 3.41 1.55 -0.30
CA SER A 111 2.21 2.30 0.05
C SER A 111 2.29 2.70 1.52
N SER A 112 2.46 4.01 1.78
CA SER A 112 2.26 4.62 3.09
C SER A 112 1.78 6.05 2.95
N TYR A 113 0.75 6.40 3.70
CA TYR A 113 0.19 7.74 3.75
C TYR A 113 0.12 8.22 5.20
N PHE A 114 0.96 9.19 5.52
CA PHE A 114 1.08 9.81 6.84
C PHE A 114 0.07 10.96 6.96
N LEU A 115 -0.53 11.06 8.15
CA LEU A 115 -1.23 12.22 8.67
C LEU A 115 -0.36 12.80 9.80
N PRO A 116 0.65 13.64 9.46
CA PRO A 116 1.71 14.01 10.41
C PRO A 116 1.17 14.70 11.67
N GLU A 117 0.17 15.57 11.52
CA GLU A 117 -0.41 16.34 12.62
C GLU A 117 -1.11 15.43 13.63
N LEU A 118 -1.66 14.30 13.17
CA LEU A 118 -2.31 13.30 14.01
C LEU A 118 -1.35 12.21 14.49
N GLY A 119 -0.15 12.12 13.91
CA GLY A 119 0.80 11.05 14.21
C GLY A 119 0.25 9.69 13.80
N ILE A 120 -0.45 9.62 12.67
CA ILE A 120 -1.06 8.40 12.14
C ILE A 120 -0.46 8.10 10.77
N VAL A 121 -0.31 6.82 10.44
CA VAL A 121 -0.01 6.38 9.08
C VAL A 121 -1.01 5.31 8.64
N LEU A 122 -1.47 5.41 7.40
CA LEU A 122 -2.17 4.36 6.67
C LEU A 122 -1.13 3.54 5.92
N ASP A 123 -1.05 2.26 6.24
CA ASP A 123 -0.03 1.31 5.79
C ASP A 123 1.42 1.70 6.13
N ALA A 124 2.30 0.72 6.08
CA ALA A 124 3.70 0.81 6.44
C ALA A 124 4.59 0.20 5.34
N GLY A 125 4.35 0.55 4.07
CA GLY A 125 5.21 0.16 2.96
C GLY A 125 6.65 0.69 3.05
N PHE A 126 6.81 1.91 3.57
CA PHE A 126 8.11 2.54 3.76
C PHE A 126 8.12 3.45 4.99
N HIS A 127 9.33 3.82 5.46
CA HIS A 127 9.51 4.71 6.61
C HIS A 127 10.19 6.01 6.20
N VAL A 128 9.71 7.13 6.75
CA VAL A 128 10.37 8.44 6.65
C VAL A 128 10.85 8.84 8.04
N LYS A 129 12.17 9.07 8.19
CA LYS A 129 12.80 9.36 9.49
C LYS A 129 12.17 10.54 10.24
N SER A 130 11.68 11.56 9.51
CA SER A 130 11.04 12.74 10.09
C SER A 130 9.56 12.53 10.43
N LEU A 131 8.93 11.42 10.00
CA LEU A 131 7.53 11.10 10.25
C LEU A 131 7.44 9.84 11.10
N ILE A 132 7.31 10.03 12.41
CA ILE A 132 7.21 8.93 13.38
C ILE A 132 5.76 8.83 13.87
N PRO A 133 4.93 7.98 13.24
CA PRO A 133 3.55 7.79 13.67
C PRO A 133 3.49 7.04 15.00
N LYS A 134 2.48 7.39 15.80
CA LYS A 134 2.10 6.69 17.03
C LYS A 134 1.08 5.58 16.77
N THR A 135 0.37 5.63 15.65
CA THR A 135 -0.55 4.59 15.20
C THR A 135 -0.34 4.25 13.73
N VAL A 136 -0.26 2.96 13.43
CA VAL A 136 -0.30 2.39 12.08
C VAL A 136 -1.66 1.75 11.87
N LEU A 137 -2.31 2.12 10.77
CA LEU A 137 -3.56 1.54 10.30
C LEU A 137 -3.24 0.66 9.08
N LEU A 138 -3.05 -0.64 9.30
CA LEU A 138 -2.62 -1.57 8.26
C LEU A 138 -3.83 -2.11 7.52
N THR A 139 -3.96 -1.82 6.23
CA THR A 139 -5.11 -2.26 5.43
C THR A 139 -5.07 -3.76 5.15
N HIS A 140 -3.90 -4.30 4.80
CA HIS A 140 -3.69 -5.72 4.48
C HIS A 140 -2.19 -6.09 4.52
N GLY A 141 -1.89 -7.37 4.26
CA GLY A 141 -0.56 -7.95 4.50
C GLY A 141 0.41 -8.00 3.31
N HIS A 142 0.14 -7.29 2.21
CA HIS A 142 1.10 -7.28 1.10
C HIS A 142 2.39 -6.53 1.48
N ARG A 143 3.51 -6.93 0.87
CA ARG A 143 4.84 -6.40 1.15
C ARG A 143 4.89 -4.87 1.02
N ASP A 144 4.29 -4.34 -0.03
CA ASP A 144 4.21 -2.91 -0.29
C ASP A 144 3.38 -2.14 0.74
N HIS A 145 2.60 -2.80 1.59
CA HIS A 145 1.82 -2.18 2.66
C HIS A 145 2.38 -2.44 4.06
N ILE A 146 3.30 -3.40 4.23
CA ILE A 146 3.79 -3.83 5.55
C ILE A 146 5.32 -3.74 5.70
N GLY A 147 6.06 -3.52 4.61
CA GLY A 147 7.51 -3.71 4.56
C GLY A 147 8.32 -2.97 5.64
N ALA A 148 7.91 -1.76 6.00
CA ALA A 148 8.52 -0.94 7.05
C ALA A 148 7.80 -0.98 8.40
N LEU A 149 6.79 -1.84 8.57
CA LEU A 149 6.10 -2.02 9.85
C LEU A 149 7.04 -2.31 11.04
N PRO A 150 8.14 -3.10 10.91
CA PRO A 150 9.07 -3.34 12.01
C PRO A 150 9.68 -2.06 12.58
N VAL A 151 10.00 -1.09 11.72
CA VAL A 151 10.54 0.21 12.14
C VAL A 151 9.52 0.98 12.98
N HIS A 152 8.24 0.96 12.59
CA HIS A 152 7.18 1.62 13.36
C HIS A 152 6.90 0.90 14.69
N ALA A 153 6.92 -0.44 14.69
CA ALA A 153 6.75 -1.26 15.88
C ALA A 153 7.88 -1.00 16.91
N GLN A 154 9.12 -0.82 16.46
CA GLN A 154 10.26 -0.47 17.31
C GLN A 154 10.06 0.88 18.02
N HIS A 155 9.44 1.84 17.33
CA HIS A 155 9.03 3.14 17.91
C HIS A 155 7.75 3.06 18.76
N LYS A 156 7.30 1.84 19.11
CA LYS A 156 6.14 1.57 19.96
C LYS A 156 4.83 2.13 19.39
N ALA A 157 4.71 2.21 18.07
CA ALA A 157 3.44 2.53 17.42
C ALA A 157 2.40 1.44 17.71
N LYS A 158 1.16 1.87 17.97
CA LYS A 158 0.00 0.98 18.01
C LYS A 158 -0.35 0.55 16.59
N ILE A 159 -0.57 -0.74 16.36
CA ILE A 159 -0.83 -1.30 15.03
C ILE A 159 -2.26 -1.86 15.01
N LEU A 160 -3.14 -1.24 14.24
CA LEU A 160 -4.43 -1.83 13.91
C LEU A 160 -4.23 -2.67 12.65
N ALA A 161 -4.57 -3.96 12.72
CA ALA A 161 -4.38 -4.89 11.60
C ALA A 161 -5.60 -5.81 11.44
N PRO A 162 -5.92 -6.27 10.22
CA PRO A 162 -7.06 -7.14 10.00
C PRO A 162 -6.93 -8.39 10.87
N LYS A 163 -8.00 -8.71 11.60
CA LYS A 163 -8.04 -9.82 12.57
C LYS A 163 -7.52 -11.13 11.98
N ASN A 164 -7.87 -11.40 10.74
CA ASN A 164 -7.50 -12.62 10.01
C ASN A 164 -5.99 -12.76 9.76
N ILE A 165 -5.26 -11.65 9.68
CA ILE A 165 -3.80 -11.66 9.46
C ILE A 165 -2.99 -11.21 10.68
N SER A 166 -3.63 -10.71 11.75
CA SER A 166 -2.96 -10.19 12.94
C SER A 166 -1.89 -11.12 13.53
N LYS A 167 -2.14 -12.45 13.54
CA LYS A 167 -1.14 -13.45 13.98
C LYS A 167 0.05 -13.56 13.03
N LEU A 168 -0.18 -13.43 11.72
CA LEU A 168 0.89 -13.42 10.71
C LEU A 168 1.71 -12.14 10.80
N VAL A 169 1.06 -11.00 11.06
CA VAL A 169 1.74 -9.72 11.31
C VAL A 169 2.67 -9.84 12.52
N ARG A 170 2.20 -10.43 13.64
CA ARG A 170 3.06 -10.71 14.80
C ARG A 170 4.26 -11.58 14.43
N LYS A 171 4.05 -12.68 13.70
CA LYS A 171 5.13 -13.56 13.25
C LYS A 171 6.13 -12.85 12.35
N PHE A 172 5.65 -11.98 11.45
CA PHE A 172 6.51 -11.16 10.59
C PHE A 172 7.42 -10.24 11.41
N LEU A 173 6.87 -9.55 12.42
CA LEU A 173 7.66 -8.69 13.30
C LEU A 173 8.68 -9.46 14.14
N ILE A 174 8.32 -10.65 14.65
CA ILE A 174 9.26 -11.52 15.38
C ILE A 174 10.37 -12.02 14.46
N ALA A 175 10.02 -12.48 13.25
CA ALA A 175 11.00 -12.98 12.29
C ALA A 175 11.99 -11.89 11.86
N GLU A 176 11.53 -10.67 11.61
CA GLU A 176 12.41 -9.54 11.30
C GLU A 176 13.34 -9.21 12.47
N ALA A 177 12.82 -9.22 13.70
CA ALA A 177 13.62 -9.05 14.90
C ALA A 177 14.71 -10.14 15.04
N GLN A 178 14.36 -11.42 14.83
CA GLN A 178 15.30 -12.54 14.88
C GLN A 178 16.39 -12.42 13.80
N LEU A 179 16.02 -11.98 12.59
CA LEU A 179 16.98 -11.71 11.52
C LEU A 179 18.00 -10.62 11.91
N ASN A 180 17.57 -9.61 12.66
CA ASN A 180 18.49 -8.57 13.17
C ASN A 180 19.49 -9.12 14.20
N TYR A 181 19.13 -10.15 14.98
CA TYR A 181 20.04 -10.83 15.90
C TYR A 181 20.94 -11.85 15.20
N GLY A 182 20.50 -12.45 14.10
CA GLY A 182 21.29 -13.38 13.29
C GLY A 182 21.57 -14.74 13.97
N ASN A 183 20.78 -15.11 14.97
CA ASN A 183 20.91 -16.39 15.68
C ASN A 183 19.78 -17.36 15.28
N GLU A 184 20.13 -18.45 14.60
CA GLU A 184 19.18 -19.47 14.12
C GLU A 184 18.44 -20.20 15.25
N ASN A 185 18.99 -20.21 16.46
CA ASN A 185 18.43 -20.93 17.60
C ASN A 185 17.62 -20.02 18.53
N GLN A 186 17.49 -18.74 18.22
CA GLN A 186 16.73 -17.80 19.03
C GLN A 186 15.24 -18.15 19.00
N THR A 187 14.60 -18.24 20.16
CA THR A 187 13.16 -18.53 20.22
C THR A 187 12.30 -17.26 20.12
N ASP A 188 11.02 -17.45 19.82
CA ASP A 188 10.05 -16.35 19.82
C ASP A 188 9.95 -15.70 21.22
N GLU A 189 9.99 -16.50 22.29
CA GLU A 189 9.92 -16.04 23.68
C GLU A 189 11.13 -15.17 24.06
N GLU A 190 12.34 -15.59 23.70
CA GLU A 190 13.56 -14.81 23.92
C GLU A 190 13.49 -13.46 23.20
N THR A 191 12.97 -13.48 21.97
CA THR A 191 12.80 -12.27 21.15
C THR A 191 11.80 -11.31 21.79
N ILE A 192 10.65 -11.82 22.24
CA ILE A 192 9.62 -11.04 22.92
C ILE A 192 10.15 -10.49 24.26
N GLN A 193 10.91 -11.28 25.01
CA GLN A 193 11.48 -10.84 26.28
C GLN A 193 12.48 -9.68 26.07
N ALA A 194 13.25 -9.70 24.98
CA ALA A 194 14.22 -8.66 24.66
C ALA A 194 13.57 -7.37 24.14
N LEU A 195 12.56 -7.46 23.27
CA LEU A 195 11.96 -6.30 22.58
C LEU A 195 10.69 -5.77 23.26
N GLY A 196 10.10 -6.58 24.14
CA GLY A 196 8.74 -6.41 24.64
C GLY A 196 7.69 -6.87 23.62
N GLU A 197 6.43 -6.86 24.05
CA GLU A 197 5.33 -7.16 23.14
C GLU A 197 5.07 -6.04 22.13
N PHE A 198 4.66 -6.43 20.93
CA PHE A 198 4.14 -5.50 19.92
C PHE A 198 2.69 -5.15 20.22
N ASP A 199 2.35 -3.85 20.19
CA ASP A 199 1.00 -3.34 20.42
C ASP A 199 0.13 -3.51 19.17
N ILE A 200 -0.33 -4.75 18.92
CA ILE A 200 -1.16 -5.10 17.77
C ILE A 200 -2.61 -5.28 18.24
N LEU A 201 -3.50 -4.46 17.71
CA LEU A 201 -4.94 -4.57 17.89
C LEU A 201 -5.57 -5.24 16.65
N PRO A 202 -6.06 -6.48 16.75
CA PRO A 202 -6.80 -7.11 15.66
C PRO A 202 -8.15 -6.40 15.46
N VAL A 203 -8.48 -6.04 14.23
CA VAL A 203 -9.72 -5.32 13.88
C VAL A 203 -10.54 -6.04 12.81
N SER A 204 -11.85 -5.80 12.81
CA SER A 204 -12.85 -6.36 11.89
C SER A 204 -13.80 -5.26 11.40
N ASP A 205 -14.55 -5.56 10.33
CA ASP A 205 -15.62 -4.70 9.84
C ASP A 205 -16.62 -4.33 10.94
N GLY A 206 -16.98 -3.05 11.03
CA GLY A 206 -17.87 -2.49 12.04
C GLY A 206 -17.23 -2.18 13.40
N ASP A 207 -15.93 -2.43 13.58
CA ASP A 207 -15.24 -2.04 14.82
C ASP A 207 -15.13 -0.50 14.91
N GLU A 208 -15.49 0.04 16.07
CA GLU A 208 -15.24 1.43 16.44
C GLU A 208 -14.23 1.49 17.59
N ILE A 209 -13.14 2.21 17.38
CA ILE A 209 -11.99 2.22 18.28
C ILE A 209 -11.66 3.65 18.67
N LEU A 210 -11.82 3.97 19.95
CA LEU A 210 -11.34 5.23 20.49
C LEU A 210 -9.84 5.13 20.79
N LEU A 211 -9.02 5.89 20.06
CA LEU A 211 -7.58 5.89 20.30
C LEU A 211 -7.26 6.57 21.64
N PRO A 212 -6.37 5.98 22.47
CA PRO A 212 -5.89 6.65 23.66
C PRO A 212 -5.03 7.85 23.28
N LYS A 213 -4.97 8.88 24.14
CA LYS A 213 -4.17 10.10 23.91
C LYS A 213 -2.69 9.83 23.62
N SER A 214 -2.15 8.70 24.07
CA SER A 214 -0.78 8.26 23.78
C SER A 214 -0.57 7.79 22.32
N SER A 215 -1.65 7.46 21.59
CA SER A 215 -1.61 6.86 20.25
C SER A 215 -1.82 7.87 19.10
N TYR A 216 -1.93 9.17 19.40
CA TYR A 216 -2.00 10.23 18.38
C TYR A 216 -1.39 11.55 18.90
N THR A 217 -1.34 12.56 18.05
CA THR A 217 -0.91 13.95 18.35
C THR A 217 -1.93 14.95 17.83
N GLY A 218 -1.75 16.22 18.17
CA GLY A 218 -2.42 17.35 17.51
C GLY A 218 -3.93 17.50 17.73
N SER A 219 -4.66 16.45 18.13
CA SER A 219 -6.11 16.52 18.35
C SER A 219 -6.46 16.86 19.81
N PRO A 220 -7.22 17.94 20.07
CA PRO A 220 -7.68 18.30 21.41
C PRO A 220 -8.73 17.32 21.93
N THR A 221 -9.59 16.78 21.06
CA THR A 221 -10.61 15.78 21.41
C THR A 221 -10.12 14.36 21.16
N PRO A 222 -10.75 13.33 21.77
CA PRO A 222 -10.52 11.94 21.42
C PRO A 222 -10.67 11.69 19.91
N LEU A 223 -9.78 10.85 19.38
CA LEU A 223 -9.82 10.46 17.97
C LEU A 223 -10.34 9.02 17.88
N GLY A 224 -11.40 8.83 17.10
CA GLY A 224 -11.98 7.54 16.80
C GLY A 224 -11.51 6.99 15.46
N VAL A 225 -11.48 5.67 15.36
CA VAL A 225 -11.24 4.90 14.14
C VAL A 225 -12.45 4.02 13.91
N GLU A 226 -13.07 4.11 12.75
CA GLU A 226 -14.10 3.19 12.27
C GLU A 226 -13.46 2.25 11.25
N VAL A 227 -13.79 0.97 11.31
CA VAL A 227 -13.21 -0.07 10.44
C VAL A 227 -14.27 -0.60 9.50
N PHE A 228 -13.94 -0.64 8.21
CA PHE A 228 -14.83 -1.11 7.16
C PHE A 228 -14.22 -2.29 6.42
N CYS A 229 -15.07 -3.18 5.91
CA CYS A 229 -14.68 -4.17 4.93
C CYS A 229 -14.17 -3.47 3.66
N ALA A 230 -12.98 -3.85 3.21
CA ALA A 230 -12.42 -3.36 1.95
C ALA A 230 -12.48 -4.44 0.87
N PRO A 231 -12.97 -4.14 -0.34
CA PRO A 231 -12.85 -5.06 -1.45
C PRO A 231 -11.37 -5.24 -1.81
N HIS A 232 -10.93 -6.50 -1.89
CA HIS A 232 -9.60 -6.88 -2.36
C HIS A 232 -9.72 -8.14 -3.23
N LYS A 233 -8.68 -8.46 -4.02
CA LYS A 233 -8.47 -9.78 -4.64
C LYS A 233 -8.90 -10.92 -3.70
N ASN A 234 -9.69 -11.85 -4.24
CA ASN A 234 -10.18 -13.03 -3.54
C ASN A 234 -9.08 -13.71 -2.71
N GLY A 235 -9.37 -13.95 -1.44
CA GLY A 235 -8.47 -14.62 -0.50
C GLY A 235 -7.52 -13.71 0.27
N VAL A 236 -7.49 -12.40 -0.01
CA VAL A 236 -6.70 -11.43 0.78
C VAL A 236 -7.62 -10.72 1.78
N PRO A 237 -7.48 -10.96 3.10
CA PRO A 237 -8.22 -10.20 4.09
C PRO A 237 -7.74 -8.74 4.09
N ALA A 238 -8.67 -7.81 3.90
CA ALA A 238 -8.39 -6.38 3.86
C ALA A 238 -9.47 -5.61 4.62
N VAL A 239 -9.06 -4.49 5.21
CA VAL A 239 -9.96 -3.51 5.83
C VAL A 239 -9.59 -2.10 5.39
N SER A 240 -10.55 -1.20 5.51
CA SER A 240 -10.40 0.25 5.34
C SER A 240 -10.66 0.95 6.67
N TYR A 241 -10.17 2.18 6.80
CA TYR A 241 -10.26 2.94 8.04
C TYR A 241 -10.86 4.33 7.80
N GLY A 242 -11.82 4.69 8.64
CA GLY A 242 -12.32 6.05 8.78
C GLY A 242 -11.78 6.69 10.05
N LEU A 243 -11.37 7.95 9.99
CA LEU A 243 -10.94 8.72 11.16
C LEU A 243 -11.96 9.79 11.47
N TYR A 244 -12.36 9.88 12.73
CA TYR A 244 -13.31 10.89 13.20
C TYR A 244 -12.89 11.47 14.55
N ARG A 245 -13.35 12.68 14.85
CA ARG A 245 -13.24 13.26 16.20
C ARG A 245 -14.51 12.92 16.96
N SER A 246 -14.35 12.38 18.17
CA SER A 246 -15.45 12.19 19.12
C SER A 246 -15.68 13.42 19.97
#